data_AF-A0A4D6FHH6-F1
#
_entry.id   AF-A0A4D6FHH6-F1
#
_cell.length_a   1.000
_cell.length_b   1.000
_cell.length_c   1.000
_cell.angle_alpha   90.00
_cell.angle_beta   90.00
_cell.angle_gamma   90.00
#
_symmetry.space_group_name_H-M   'P 1'
#
loop_
_entity.id
_entity.type
_entity.pdbx_description
1 polymer ?
#
loop_
_entity_poly.entity_id
_entity_poly.type
_entity_poly.pdbx_seq_one_letter_code
_entity_poly.pdbx_strand_id
1 'polypeptide(L)'
;MTHQIFFFADLQILNFSNTVDYALSACSLNIITRKPSNSIDEIKQIIFGSLLGDANLELPPRGLNARFGFIQSNKYESYFLFVFDIFSQFCFSSYRSYSYLDKRTGKIYSSFRFWTKALPIFTKFFKQFYVNGIKVVPADLSLLTPLALAHLIMQDGSFSTSKGLYLCTDSFTPEDSIRLAHYINKKFDLKTTNPKAPGNKGSLRIYI
;
A
#
# COMPACT_ATOMS: atom_id res chain seq x y z
N MET A 1 46.57 -23.76 -17.32
CA MET A 1 47.15 -24.46 -16.15
C MET A 1 46.66 -23.76 -14.90
N THR A 2 45.96 -24.39 -13.96
CA THR A 2 45.46 -25.78 -13.93
C THR A 2 44.34 -25.90 -12.89
N HIS A 3 43.34 -26.72 -13.20
CA HIS A 3 42.55 -27.63 -12.33
C HIS A 3 42.79 -27.56 -10.80
N GLN A 4 41.73 -27.43 -9.96
CA GLN A 4 40.91 -28.55 -9.43
C GLN A 4 41.74 -29.40 -8.43
N ILE A 5 41.32 -29.59 -7.16
CA ILE A 5 40.51 -30.74 -6.72
C ILE A 5 40.16 -30.60 -5.21
N PHE A 6 38.94 -31.06 -4.90
CA PHE A 6 38.31 -31.55 -3.66
C PHE A 6 39.16 -32.10 -2.49
N PHE A 7 38.55 -32.17 -1.29
CA PHE A 7 38.19 -33.39 -0.50
C PHE A 7 37.39 -32.93 0.75
N PHE A 8 36.11 -33.32 0.97
CA PHE A 8 35.52 -34.59 1.46
C PHE A 8 35.38 -34.69 3.00
N ALA A 9 34.13 -34.77 3.48
CA ALA A 9 33.63 -35.52 4.64
C ALA A 9 32.12 -35.18 4.84
N ASP A 10 31.20 -36.10 5.07
CA ASP A 10 31.17 -37.52 4.70
C ASP A 10 29.71 -37.96 4.50
N LEU A 11 29.49 -38.98 3.67
CA LEU A 11 28.16 -39.48 3.32
C LEU A 11 28.13 -41.00 3.55
N GLN A 12 27.23 -41.50 4.39
CA GLN A 12 26.77 -42.90 4.57
C GLN A 12 25.60 -42.85 5.58
N ILE A 13 24.50 -43.63 5.55
CA ILE A 13 24.01 -44.75 4.73
C ILE A 13 22.46 -44.79 4.96
N LEU A 14 21.53 -45.35 4.17
CA LEU A 14 21.53 -46.29 3.02
C LEU A 14 20.46 -45.86 1.97
N ASN A 15 20.06 -46.75 1.06
CA ASN A 15 19.05 -46.55 -0.01
C ASN A 15 17.63 -47.04 0.38
N PHE A 16 16.58 -46.42 -0.19
CA PHE A 16 15.38 -47.17 -0.62
C PHE A 16 14.70 -46.53 -1.86
N SER A 17 14.54 -47.34 -2.92
CA SER A 17 13.65 -47.18 -4.09
C SER A 17 13.51 -45.82 -4.79
N ASN A 18 14.01 -45.79 -6.04
CA ASN A 18 13.76 -44.73 -7.04
C ASN A 18 12.28 -44.35 -7.25
N THR A 19 12.07 -43.15 -7.81
CA THR A 19 10.82 -42.50 -8.28
C THR A 19 10.03 -41.60 -7.31
N VAL A 20 10.23 -41.69 -5.98
CA VAL A 20 9.52 -40.78 -5.04
C VAL A 20 10.29 -39.48 -4.77
N ASP A 21 11.63 -39.54 -4.66
CA ASP A 21 12.45 -38.39 -4.26
C ASP A 21 12.55 -37.26 -5.30
N TYR A 22 12.47 -37.58 -6.60
CA TYR A 22 12.44 -36.54 -7.63
C TYR A 22 11.14 -35.72 -7.58
N ALA A 23 10.02 -36.36 -7.24
CA ALA A 23 8.76 -35.66 -7.04
C ALA A 23 8.77 -34.80 -5.76
N LEU A 24 9.32 -35.32 -4.66
CA LEU A 24 9.43 -34.57 -3.40
C LEU A 24 10.43 -33.41 -3.49
N SER A 25 11.56 -33.59 -4.19
CA SER A 25 12.54 -32.52 -4.44
C SER A 25 11.98 -31.41 -5.33
N ALA A 26 11.34 -31.76 -6.46
CA ALA A 26 10.73 -30.78 -7.36
C ALA A 26 9.50 -30.07 -6.76
N CYS A 27 8.75 -30.75 -5.89
CA CYS A 27 7.65 -30.14 -5.14
C CYS A 27 8.18 -29.21 -4.03
N SER A 28 9.21 -29.62 -3.28
CA SER A 28 9.83 -28.79 -2.23
C SER A 28 10.52 -27.54 -2.76
N LEU A 29 11.22 -27.62 -3.90
CA LEU A 29 11.86 -26.47 -4.56
C LEU A 29 10.85 -25.42 -5.08
N ASN A 30 9.64 -25.85 -5.46
CA ASN A 30 8.54 -24.94 -5.85
C ASN A 30 7.79 -24.34 -4.65
N ILE A 31 7.87 -24.95 -3.47
CA ILE A 31 7.26 -24.44 -2.23
C ILE A 31 8.17 -23.38 -1.58
N ILE A 32 9.49 -23.55 -1.63
CA ILE A 32 10.47 -22.67 -0.95
C ILE A 32 10.67 -21.32 -1.68
N THR A 33 10.35 -21.21 -2.97
CA THR A 33 10.63 -20.02 -3.80
C THR A 33 9.43 -19.09 -4.02
N ARG A 34 8.21 -19.50 -3.64
CA ARG A 34 7.03 -18.62 -3.69
C ARG A 34 6.92 -17.80 -2.42
N LYS A 35 7.35 -16.53 -2.49
CA LYS A 35 6.91 -15.48 -1.56
C LYS A 35 5.40 -15.62 -1.35
N PRO A 36 4.88 -15.64 -0.11
CA PRO A 36 3.44 -15.73 0.12
C PRO A 36 2.75 -14.54 -0.54
N SER A 37 1.99 -14.82 -1.60
CA SER A 37 1.20 -13.81 -2.29
C SER A 37 0.06 -13.37 -1.37
N ASN A 38 -0.04 -12.06 -1.11
CA ASN A 38 -1.18 -11.53 -0.35
C ASN A 38 -2.50 -12.02 -0.96
N SER A 39 -3.40 -12.45 -0.10
CA SER A 39 -4.76 -12.82 -0.47
C SER A 39 -5.47 -11.64 -1.15
N ILE A 40 -6.47 -11.94 -1.96
CA ILE A 40 -7.24 -10.90 -2.65
C ILE A 40 -7.95 -9.96 -1.65
N ASP A 41 -8.24 -10.44 -0.44
CA ASP A 41 -8.89 -9.65 0.62
C ASP A 41 -7.90 -8.78 1.40
N GLU A 42 -6.65 -9.21 1.61
CA GLU A 42 -5.58 -8.32 2.09
C GLU A 42 -5.30 -7.21 1.07
N ILE A 43 -5.22 -7.55 -0.22
CA ILE A 43 -5.03 -6.55 -1.29
C ILE A 43 -6.17 -5.52 -1.28
N LYS A 44 -7.43 -5.95 -1.11
CA LYS A 44 -8.57 -5.02 -0.94
C LYS A 44 -8.40 -4.09 0.26
N GLN A 45 -7.96 -4.60 1.41
CA GLN A 45 -7.73 -3.80 2.62
C GLN A 45 -6.59 -2.78 2.42
N ILE A 46 -5.50 -3.21 1.77
CA ILE A 46 -4.35 -2.34 1.43
C ILE A 46 -4.77 -1.24 0.45
N ILE A 47 -5.56 -1.56 -0.58
CA ILE A 47 -6.16 -0.56 -1.48
C ILE A 47 -7.01 0.41 -0.66
N PHE A 48 -7.94 -0.08 0.15
CA PHE A 48 -8.87 0.76 0.92
C PHE A 48 -8.13 1.73 1.85
N GLY A 49 -7.18 1.23 2.64
CA GLY A 49 -6.36 2.05 3.53
C GLY A 49 -5.51 3.09 2.78
N SER A 50 -4.92 2.68 1.65
CA SER A 50 -4.09 3.59 0.84
C SER A 50 -4.92 4.65 0.12
N LEU A 51 -6.17 4.38 -0.25
CA LEU A 51 -7.07 5.38 -0.87
C LEU A 51 -7.60 6.40 0.14
N LEU A 52 -7.69 6.06 1.42
CA LEU A 52 -7.89 7.06 2.46
C LEU A 52 -6.65 7.96 2.61
N GLY A 53 -5.45 7.43 2.36
CA GLY A 53 -4.18 8.16 2.33
C GLY A 53 -3.79 8.74 0.96
N ASP A 54 -2.51 8.55 0.60
CA ASP A 54 -1.86 9.14 -0.58
C ASP A 54 -2.21 8.50 -1.93
N ALA A 55 -2.80 7.28 -1.95
CA ALA A 55 -3.08 6.61 -3.21
C ALA A 55 -4.25 7.26 -3.96
N ASN A 56 -4.24 7.04 -5.28
CA ASN A 56 -5.30 7.52 -6.17
C ASN A 56 -5.79 6.41 -7.11
N LEU A 57 -6.97 6.65 -7.65
CA LEU A 57 -7.51 5.90 -8.77
C LEU A 57 -7.74 6.86 -9.94
N GLU A 58 -7.41 6.39 -11.14
CA GLU A 58 -7.66 7.12 -12.38
C GLU A 58 -8.49 6.24 -13.31
N LEU A 59 -9.61 6.76 -13.79
CA LEU A 59 -10.35 6.19 -14.92
C LEU A 59 -9.88 6.89 -16.20
N PRO A 60 -9.13 6.21 -17.10
CA PRO A 60 -8.64 6.86 -18.32
C PRO A 60 -9.80 7.33 -19.21
N PRO A 61 -9.67 8.42 -19.99
CA PRO A 61 -10.79 8.99 -20.78
C PRO A 61 -11.48 8.05 -21.79
N ARG A 62 -10.84 6.93 -22.14
CA ARG A 62 -11.40 5.85 -22.99
C ARG A 62 -11.26 4.46 -22.34
N GLY A 63 -11.00 4.42 -21.04
CA GLY A 63 -10.78 3.20 -20.28
C GLY A 63 -12.06 2.66 -19.67
N LEU A 64 -12.32 1.37 -19.86
CA LEU A 64 -13.44 0.67 -19.20
C LEU A 64 -13.21 0.46 -17.70
N ASN A 65 -11.95 0.51 -17.25
CA ASN A 65 -11.55 0.24 -15.88
C ASN A 65 -10.63 1.32 -15.33
N ALA A 66 -10.69 1.51 -14.02
CA ALA A 66 -9.74 2.37 -13.31
C ALA A 66 -8.39 1.66 -13.11
N ARG A 67 -7.32 2.45 -12.96
CA ARG A 67 -5.99 2.02 -12.53
C ARG A 67 -5.66 2.61 -11.16
N PHE A 68 -4.85 1.91 -10.37
CA PHE A 68 -4.34 2.37 -9.09
C PHE A 68 -2.97 3.03 -9.30
N GLY A 69 -2.83 4.24 -8.77
CA GLY A 69 -1.59 5.00 -8.76
C GLY A 69 -1.11 5.20 -7.32
N PHE A 70 0.19 5.01 -7.12
CA PHE A 70 0.85 5.32 -5.86
C PHE A 70 2.07 6.18 -6.14
N ILE A 71 2.20 7.26 -5.38
CA ILE A 71 3.27 8.25 -5.51
C ILE A 71 3.77 8.57 -4.10
N GLN A 72 5.08 8.56 -3.90
CA GLN A 72 5.70 8.91 -2.62
C GLN A 72 6.96 9.72 -2.83
N SER A 73 7.23 10.66 -1.93
CA SER A 73 8.52 11.36 -1.87
C SER A 73 9.65 10.39 -1.47
N ASN A 74 10.88 10.66 -1.90
CA ASN A 74 12.04 9.80 -1.65
C ASN A 74 12.29 9.47 -0.15
N LYS A 75 11.90 10.34 0.80
CA LYS A 75 11.95 10.04 2.25
C LYS A 75 11.14 8.81 2.69
N TYR A 76 10.25 8.30 1.86
CA TYR A 76 9.41 7.12 2.12
C TYR A 76 9.71 5.95 1.17
N GLU A 77 10.94 5.89 0.61
CA GLU A 77 11.36 4.86 -0.36
C GLU A 77 11.06 3.43 0.10
N SER A 78 11.44 3.04 1.32
CA SER A 78 11.25 1.67 1.81
C SER A 78 9.77 1.28 1.86
N TYR A 79 8.88 2.21 2.25
CA TYR A 79 7.44 1.98 2.26
C TYR A 79 6.85 1.98 0.85
N PHE A 80 7.33 2.84 -0.03
CA PHE A 80 6.97 2.82 -1.45
C PHE A 80 7.34 1.49 -2.11
N LEU A 81 8.55 0.97 -1.84
CA LEU A 81 9.00 -0.31 -2.37
C LEU A 81 8.19 -1.48 -1.81
N PHE A 82 7.84 -1.46 -0.52
CA PHE A 82 6.92 -2.44 0.08
C PHE A 82 5.55 -2.46 -0.62
N VAL A 83 4.94 -1.29 -0.84
CA VAL A 83 3.66 -1.20 -1.56
C VAL A 83 3.83 -1.63 -3.03
N PHE A 84 4.89 -1.18 -3.71
CA PHE A 84 5.16 -1.58 -5.09
C PHE A 84 5.35 -3.09 -5.25
N ASP A 85 6.09 -3.74 -4.35
CA ASP A 85 6.33 -5.19 -4.34
C ASP A 85 5.00 -5.98 -4.27
N ILE A 86 4.03 -5.54 -3.47
CA ILE A 86 2.67 -6.11 -3.40
C ILE A 86 1.89 -5.92 -4.73
N PHE A 87 1.97 -4.73 -5.34
CA PHE A 87 1.22 -4.39 -6.56
C PHE A 87 1.96 -4.68 -7.88
N SER A 88 3.21 -5.15 -7.82
CA SER A 88 4.10 -5.36 -8.96
C SER A 88 3.48 -6.26 -10.05
N GLN A 89 2.84 -7.36 -9.63
CA GLN A 89 2.09 -8.29 -10.48
C GLN A 89 0.95 -7.62 -11.30
N PHE A 90 0.37 -6.54 -10.79
CA PHE A 90 -0.67 -5.77 -11.49
C PHE A 90 -0.10 -4.69 -12.41
N CYS A 91 1.21 -4.43 -12.39
CA CYS A 91 1.85 -3.43 -13.23
C CYS A 91 2.22 -4.00 -14.62
N PHE A 92 2.53 -3.12 -15.57
CA PHE A 92 3.13 -3.48 -16.87
C PHE A 92 4.65 -3.26 -16.90
N SER A 93 5.13 -2.25 -16.18
CA SER A 93 6.54 -1.91 -16.02
C SER A 93 6.89 -1.79 -14.54
N SER A 94 8.19 -1.68 -14.24
CA SER A 94 8.63 -1.20 -12.92
C SER A 94 8.12 0.22 -12.64
N TYR A 95 8.30 0.65 -11.39
CA TYR A 95 8.10 2.03 -10.96
C TYR A 95 9.07 2.98 -11.67
N ARG A 96 8.78 4.29 -11.57
CA ARG A 96 9.61 5.36 -12.11
C ARG A 96 10.01 6.32 -10.98
N SER A 97 11.26 6.79 -11.01
CA SER A 97 11.69 7.96 -10.24
C SER A 97 11.47 9.23 -11.07
N TYR A 98 11.15 10.33 -10.40
CA TYR A 98 11.02 11.67 -10.98
C TYR A 98 11.60 12.71 -10.02
N SER A 99 12.42 13.61 -10.55
CA SER A 99 13.00 14.73 -9.79
C SER A 99 12.73 16.04 -10.49
N TYR A 100 12.41 17.09 -9.73
CA TYR A 100 12.25 18.45 -10.25
C TYR A 100 12.84 19.49 -9.31
N LEU A 101 13.29 20.61 -9.88
CA LEU A 101 13.72 21.79 -9.14
C LEU A 101 12.51 22.68 -8.83
N ASP A 102 12.17 22.85 -7.56
CA ASP A 102 11.20 23.88 -7.14
C ASP A 102 11.88 25.26 -7.25
N LYS A 103 11.49 26.02 -8.28
CA LYS A 103 12.01 27.37 -8.54
C LYS A 103 11.76 28.37 -7.41
N ARG A 104 10.78 28.12 -6.53
CA ARG A 104 10.43 29.02 -5.40
C ARG A 104 11.34 28.80 -4.19
N THR A 105 11.87 27.58 -4.01
CA THR A 105 12.70 27.23 -2.84
C THR A 105 14.15 26.89 -3.19
N GLY A 106 14.46 26.71 -4.48
CA GLY A 106 15.78 26.27 -4.96
C GLY A 106 16.08 24.80 -4.66
N LYS A 107 15.11 24.03 -4.16
CA LYS A 107 15.29 22.64 -3.72
C LYS A 107 14.89 21.66 -4.81
N ILE A 108 15.67 20.58 -4.94
CA ILE A 108 15.29 19.43 -5.77
C ILE A 108 14.39 18.52 -4.94
N TYR A 109 13.22 18.22 -5.46
CA TYR A 109 12.28 17.25 -4.88
C TYR A 109 12.26 15.99 -5.75
N SER A 110 12.44 14.84 -5.13
CA SER A 110 12.44 13.52 -5.78
C SER A 110 11.29 12.68 -5.27
N SER A 111 10.62 11.97 -6.18
CA SER A 111 9.51 11.07 -5.87
C SER A 111 9.56 9.80 -6.72
N PHE A 112 8.99 8.74 -6.17
CA PHE A 112 8.74 7.49 -6.88
C PHE A 112 7.26 7.39 -7.22
N ARG A 113 6.95 6.80 -8.38
CA ARG A 113 5.56 6.52 -8.80
C ARG A 113 5.44 5.18 -9.52
N PHE A 114 4.37 4.45 -9.25
CA PHE A 114 3.94 3.35 -10.10
C PHE A 114 2.45 3.47 -10.44
N TRP A 115 2.04 2.76 -11.49
CA TRP A 115 0.66 2.66 -11.92
C TRP A 115 0.37 1.22 -12.33
N THR A 116 -0.74 0.68 -11.82
CA THR A 116 -1.21 -0.64 -12.22
C THR A 116 -1.87 -0.62 -13.61
N LYS A 117 -2.08 -1.81 -14.17
CA LYS A 117 -3.01 -2.03 -15.28
C LYS A 117 -4.43 -1.62 -14.84
N ALA A 118 -5.23 -1.15 -15.78
CA ALA A 118 -6.63 -0.86 -15.53
C ALA A 118 -7.42 -2.17 -15.32
N LEU A 119 -7.98 -2.39 -14.12
CA LEU A 119 -8.61 -3.66 -13.72
C LEU A 119 -9.96 -3.46 -13.01
N PRO A 120 -10.93 -4.39 -13.15
CA PRO A 120 -12.26 -4.27 -12.54
C PRO A 120 -12.28 -4.09 -11.03
N ILE A 121 -11.27 -4.62 -10.30
CA ILE A 121 -11.16 -4.42 -8.85
C ILE A 121 -10.98 -2.93 -8.50
N PHE A 122 -10.11 -2.22 -9.21
CA PHE A 122 -9.89 -0.78 -9.02
C PHE A 122 -11.13 0.01 -9.43
N THR A 123 -11.87 -0.41 -10.47
CA THR A 123 -13.15 0.20 -10.87
C THR A 123 -14.22 0.11 -9.78
N LYS A 124 -14.25 -0.98 -8.99
CA LYS A 124 -15.17 -1.10 -7.85
C LYS A 124 -14.84 -0.07 -6.76
N PHE A 125 -13.57 0.08 -6.40
CA PHE A 125 -13.14 1.13 -5.47
C PHE A 125 -13.36 2.55 -6.03
N PHE A 126 -13.14 2.78 -7.33
CA PHE A 126 -13.35 4.09 -7.95
C PHE A 126 -14.79 4.58 -7.76
N LYS A 127 -15.77 3.70 -7.98
CA LYS A 127 -17.20 4.01 -7.77
C LYS A 127 -17.58 4.28 -6.30
N GLN A 128 -16.75 3.89 -5.33
CA GLN A 128 -16.98 4.11 -3.91
C GLN A 128 -16.26 5.37 -3.39
N PHE A 129 -15.04 5.61 -3.88
CA PHE A 129 -14.14 6.68 -3.42
C PHE A 129 -14.20 7.96 -4.27
N TYR A 130 -14.82 7.96 -5.46
CA TYR A 130 -14.85 9.13 -6.34
C TYR A 130 -16.29 9.52 -6.71
N VAL A 131 -16.71 10.70 -6.26
CA VAL A 131 -18.00 11.32 -6.61
C VAL A 131 -17.72 12.59 -7.38
N ASN A 132 -18.28 12.72 -8.59
CA ASN A 132 -18.04 13.86 -9.51
C ASN A 132 -16.53 14.15 -9.75
N GLY A 133 -15.69 13.12 -9.72
CA GLY A 133 -14.23 13.22 -9.89
C GLY A 133 -13.45 13.63 -8.63
N ILE A 134 -14.14 13.93 -7.52
CA ILE A 134 -13.54 14.30 -6.23
C ILE A 134 -13.40 13.05 -5.35
N LYS A 135 -12.24 12.89 -4.69
CA LYS A 135 -12.00 11.79 -3.75
C LYS A 135 -12.78 12.05 -2.45
N VAL A 136 -13.56 11.08 -1.99
CA VAL A 136 -14.38 11.12 -0.77
C VAL A 136 -14.10 9.91 0.10
N VAL A 137 -14.47 9.96 1.38
CA VAL A 137 -14.51 8.77 2.23
C VAL A 137 -15.74 7.94 1.80
N PRO A 138 -15.61 6.65 1.46
CA PRO A 138 -16.74 5.85 0.99
C PRO A 138 -17.78 5.65 2.11
N ALA A 139 -19.05 5.47 1.74
CA ALA A 139 -20.13 5.24 2.71
C ALA A 139 -19.94 3.93 3.48
N ASP A 140 -19.51 2.86 2.80
CA ASP A 140 -19.11 1.61 3.43
C ASP A 140 -17.64 1.67 3.89
N LEU A 141 -17.44 1.48 5.19
CA LEU A 141 -16.13 1.44 5.86
C LEU A 141 -15.74 0.02 6.31
N SER A 142 -16.48 -1.03 5.89
CA SER A 142 -16.26 -2.44 6.26
C SER A 142 -14.81 -2.89 6.09
N LEU A 143 -14.18 -2.50 4.97
CA LEU A 143 -12.78 -2.78 4.61
C LEU A 143 -11.73 -1.97 5.38
N LEU A 144 -12.11 -1.02 6.25
CA LEU A 144 -11.18 -0.40 7.20
C LEU A 144 -10.88 -1.38 8.34
N THR A 145 -10.00 -2.34 8.08
CA THR A 145 -9.44 -3.30 9.05
C THR A 145 -8.20 -2.72 9.74
N PRO A 146 -7.58 -3.40 10.71
CA PRO A 146 -6.28 -2.96 11.27
C PRO A 146 -5.19 -2.80 10.19
N LEU A 147 -5.18 -3.66 9.15
CA LEU A 147 -4.25 -3.54 8.02
C LEU A 147 -4.52 -2.27 7.19
N ALA A 148 -5.79 -1.98 6.88
CA ALA A 148 -6.14 -0.75 6.17
C ALA A 148 -5.82 0.50 7.00
N LEU A 149 -6.10 0.47 8.30
CA LEU A 149 -5.76 1.56 9.23
C LEU A 149 -4.24 1.77 9.31
N ALA A 150 -3.43 0.70 9.35
CA ALA A 150 -1.98 0.81 9.31
C ALA A 150 -1.48 1.49 8.03
N HIS A 151 -2.06 1.19 6.86
CA HIS A 151 -1.72 1.87 5.61
C HIS A 151 -2.06 3.37 5.62
N LEU A 152 -3.20 3.74 6.20
CA LEU A 152 -3.58 5.15 6.41
C LEU A 152 -2.60 5.86 7.37
N ILE A 153 -2.22 5.22 8.48
CA ILE A 153 -1.24 5.74 9.44
C ILE A 153 0.15 5.92 8.80
N MET A 154 0.59 4.98 7.95
CA MET A 154 1.90 5.08 7.29
C MET A 154 1.97 6.17 6.20
N GLN A 155 0.81 6.68 5.73
CA GLN A 155 0.72 7.71 4.69
C GLN A 155 0.45 9.09 5.30
N ASP A 156 -0.69 9.23 5.98
CA ASP A 156 -1.17 10.51 6.53
C ASP A 156 -1.00 10.64 8.06
N GLY A 157 -0.31 9.69 8.70
CA GLY A 157 -0.01 9.73 10.13
C GLY A 157 1.04 10.77 10.50
N SER A 158 0.80 11.52 11.57
CA SER A 158 1.74 12.50 12.12
C SER A 158 1.71 12.50 13.64
N PHE A 159 2.87 12.35 14.29
CA PHE A 159 2.98 12.36 15.74
C PHE A 159 2.56 13.71 16.33
N SER A 160 1.72 13.67 17.36
CA SER A 160 1.45 14.84 18.19
C SER A 160 2.54 15.04 19.25
N THR A 161 2.72 16.29 19.68
CA THR A 161 3.48 16.63 20.88
C THR A 161 2.86 16.02 22.15
N SER A 162 1.56 15.69 22.12
CA SER A 162 0.75 15.20 23.24
C SER A 162 0.64 13.67 23.33
N LYS A 163 1.65 12.91 22.87
CA LYS A 163 1.69 11.43 22.82
C LYS A 163 0.63 10.73 21.94
N GLY A 164 -0.30 11.46 21.33
CA GLY A 164 -1.27 10.93 20.36
C GLY A 164 -0.80 11.01 18.91
N LEU A 165 -1.68 10.60 18.00
CA LEU A 165 -1.45 10.48 16.57
C LEU A 165 -2.51 11.28 15.78
N TYR A 166 -2.05 12.19 14.92
CA TYR A 166 -2.91 12.81 13.92
C TYR A 166 -2.98 11.94 12.66
N LEU A 167 -4.17 11.82 12.07
CA LEU A 167 -4.37 11.46 10.66
C LEU A 167 -4.73 12.74 9.90
N CYS A 168 -3.94 13.07 8.88
CA CYS A 168 -4.02 14.32 8.14
C CYS A 168 -5.10 14.29 7.05
N THR A 169 -6.35 14.05 7.46
CA THR A 169 -7.55 14.00 6.60
C THR A 169 -7.97 15.36 6.02
N ASP A 170 -7.01 16.26 5.78
CA ASP A 170 -7.20 17.65 5.36
C ASP A 170 -7.78 17.78 3.93
N SER A 171 -7.74 16.68 3.16
CA SER A 171 -8.26 16.57 1.79
C SER A 171 -9.74 16.15 1.71
N PHE A 172 -10.33 15.69 2.82
CA PHE A 172 -11.75 15.31 2.91
C PHE A 172 -12.62 16.44 3.49
N THR A 173 -13.94 16.31 3.35
CA THR A 173 -14.87 17.26 3.99
C THR A 173 -14.89 17.05 5.52
N PRO A 174 -15.29 18.07 6.31
CA PRO A 174 -15.42 17.92 7.76
C PRO A 174 -16.34 16.75 8.17
N GLU A 175 -17.42 16.52 7.43
CA GLU A 175 -18.40 15.45 7.65
C GLU A 175 -17.77 14.07 7.43
N ASP A 176 -16.97 13.93 6.37
CA ASP A 176 -16.22 12.70 6.08
C ASP A 176 -15.16 12.41 7.15
N SER A 177 -14.40 13.42 7.59
CA SER A 177 -13.41 13.28 8.68
C SER A 177 -14.05 12.94 10.03
N ILE A 178 -15.22 13.50 10.34
CA ILE A 178 -15.99 13.16 11.55
C ILE A 178 -16.54 11.72 11.47
N ARG A 179 -17.09 11.33 10.32
CA ARG A 179 -17.64 9.98 10.11
C ARG A 179 -16.56 8.90 10.17
N LEU A 180 -15.39 9.17 9.58
CA LEU A 180 -14.23 8.29 9.65
C LEU A 180 -13.70 8.18 11.10
N ALA A 181 -13.61 9.29 11.83
CA ALA A 181 -13.22 9.28 13.25
C ALA A 181 -14.19 8.46 14.11
N HIS A 182 -15.50 8.68 13.97
CA HIS A 182 -16.51 7.91 14.69
C HIS A 182 -16.42 6.39 14.38
N TYR A 183 -16.18 6.02 13.12
CA TYR A 183 -16.02 4.62 12.76
C TYR A 183 -14.73 4.00 13.35
N ILE A 184 -13.62 4.73 13.33
CA ILE A 184 -12.36 4.31 13.98
C ILE A 184 -12.59 4.11 15.49
N ASN A 185 -13.27 5.05 16.15
CA ASN A 185 -13.61 4.95 17.56
C ASN A 185 -14.43 3.70 17.89
N LYS A 186 -15.52 3.45 17.15
CA LYS A 186 -16.41 2.32 17.41
C LYS A 186 -15.81 0.96 17.03
N LYS A 187 -14.95 0.89 16.01
CA LYS A 187 -14.39 -0.40 15.53
C LYS A 187 -13.15 -0.85 16.29
N PHE A 188 -12.34 0.09 16.76
CA PHE A 188 -11.03 -0.21 17.35
C PHE A 188 -10.91 0.19 18.83
N ASP A 189 -11.98 0.71 19.45
CA ASP A 189 -12.01 1.27 20.81
C ASP A 189 -10.96 2.38 21.06
N LEU A 190 -10.61 3.11 20.00
CA LEU A 190 -9.65 4.22 20.03
C LEU A 190 -10.39 5.52 20.32
N LYS A 191 -9.96 6.28 21.33
CA LYS A 191 -10.52 7.63 21.57
C LYS A 191 -10.14 8.52 20.39
N THR A 192 -11.12 9.23 19.80
CA THR A 192 -10.87 10.14 18.67
C THR A 192 -11.44 11.52 18.92
N THR A 193 -10.75 12.57 18.50
CA THR A 193 -11.30 13.93 18.37
C THR A 193 -11.01 14.51 16.98
N ASN A 194 -11.71 15.58 16.60
CA ASN A 194 -11.57 16.21 15.29
C ASN A 194 -11.08 17.68 15.39
N PRO A 195 -9.80 17.91 15.69
CA PRO A 195 -9.24 19.26 15.71
C PRO A 195 -9.11 19.84 14.29
N LYS A 196 -9.15 21.18 14.20
CA LYS A 196 -8.97 21.90 12.93
C LYS A 196 -7.54 21.75 12.40
N ALA A 197 -7.42 21.63 11.09
CA ALA A 197 -6.12 21.59 10.42
C ALA A 197 -5.38 22.95 10.53
N PRO A 198 -4.05 22.96 10.69
CA PRO A 198 -3.27 24.19 10.61
C PRO A 198 -3.30 24.74 9.18
N GLY A 199 -3.60 26.04 9.04
CA GLY A 199 -3.52 26.77 7.77
C GLY A 199 -4.74 26.65 6.84
N ASN A 200 -5.63 25.67 7.02
CA ASN A 200 -6.87 25.56 6.25
C ASN A 200 -8.09 25.93 7.13
N LYS A 201 -8.93 26.88 6.67
CA LYS A 201 -10.00 27.48 7.49
C LYS A 201 -11.23 26.58 7.72
N GLY A 202 -11.28 25.37 7.16
CA GLY A 202 -12.43 24.47 7.30
C GLY A 202 -12.12 22.99 7.57
N SER A 203 -10.96 22.45 7.15
CA SER A 203 -10.71 21.01 7.22
C SER A 203 -10.41 20.53 8.65
N LEU A 204 -10.76 19.26 8.92
CA LEU A 204 -10.57 18.59 10.20
C LEU A 204 -9.61 17.41 10.05
N ARG A 205 -8.72 17.27 11.02
CA ARG A 205 -7.90 16.06 11.21
C ARG A 205 -8.64 15.08 12.11
N ILE A 206 -8.12 13.85 12.18
CA ILE A 206 -8.50 12.90 13.24
C ILE A 206 -7.33 12.84 14.21
N TYR A 207 -7.56 13.12 15.49
CA TYR A 207 -6.58 12.90 16.55
C TYR A 207 -6.98 11.66 17.36
N ILE A 208 -6.04 10.72 17.50
CA ILE A 208 -6.12 9.49 18.30
C ILE A 208 -5.23 9.66 19.54
#